data_AF-A0A921I8L6-F1
#
_entry.id   AF-A0A921I8L6-F1
#
_cell.length_a   1.000
_cell.length_b   1.000
_cell.length_c   1.000
_cell.angle_alpha   90.00
_cell.angle_beta   90.00
_cell.angle_gamma   90.00
#
_symmetry.space_group_name_H-M   'P 1'
#
loop_
_entity.id
_entity.type
_entity.pdbx_description
1 polymer ?
#
loop_
_entity_poly.entity_id
_entity_poly.type
_entity_poly.pdbx_seq_one_letter_code
_entity_poly.pdbx_strand_id
1 'polypeptide(L)'
;MSRITTIVVMLLLATMAFGQAKEDAGDGKKLDKQTMEFKDYLPEIHGTIRGKYEYQTETSESRFEVRNARFSVSGNVHPLVAYKAEIDLSDEGSIKMLDAYARVFPVKDLNFTIGQMRVPFTIDAHRSPHQQYFANRSFIAKQVGNVRDVGLTAGYTNKDGFPFILEGGLFNGSGLTNQKEWHKTLNYSIKAQLLPNKNWNLTLSTQMIKPENVRINMYDAGIYYQNDRFHIEAEYLYKMY
;
A
#
# COMPACT_ATOMS: atom_id res chain seq x y z
N MET A 1 21.08 41.34 22.40
CA MET A 1 21.68 40.01 22.68
C MET A 1 21.05 39.48 23.97
N SER A 2 20.13 38.53 23.87
CA SER A 2 19.64 37.73 25.00
C SER A 2 19.61 36.28 24.54
N ARG A 3 20.11 35.40 25.41
CA ARG A 3 20.64 34.07 25.08
C ARG A 3 19.51 33.05 24.87
N ILE A 4 19.74 32.20 23.88
CA ILE A 4 18.99 31.01 23.49
C ILE A 4 19.03 29.98 24.63
N THR A 5 17.87 29.44 25.02
CA THR A 5 17.78 28.16 25.73
C THR A 5 16.57 27.39 25.21
N THR A 6 16.71 26.84 24.00
CA THR A 6 15.75 25.88 23.45
C THR A 6 16.05 24.52 24.05
N ILE A 7 15.20 24.08 24.98
CA ILE A 7 15.20 22.72 25.51
C ILE A 7 14.55 21.83 24.45
N VAL A 8 15.36 21.11 23.69
CA VAL A 8 14.91 20.02 22.81
C VAL A 8 14.92 18.74 23.64
N VAL A 9 13.75 18.30 24.10
CA VAL A 9 13.56 16.94 24.58
C VAL A 9 13.00 16.12 23.42
N MET A 10 13.90 15.51 22.63
CA MET A 10 13.53 14.41 21.75
C MET A 10 13.59 13.12 22.55
N LEU A 11 12.43 12.57 22.91
CA LEU A 11 12.33 11.18 23.34
C LEU A 11 12.06 10.30 22.12
N LEU A 12 13.13 9.83 21.47
CA LEU A 12 13.09 8.82 20.42
C LEU A 12 13.13 7.44 21.08
N LEU A 13 11.96 6.82 21.33
CA LEU A 13 11.89 5.37 21.45
C LEU A 13 11.88 4.79 20.03
N ALA A 14 13.07 4.49 19.51
CA ALA A 14 13.22 3.66 18.32
C ALA A 14 13.18 2.20 18.74
N THR A 15 11.99 1.59 18.78
CA THR A 15 11.90 0.14 18.62
C THR A 15 12.05 -0.16 17.13
N MET A 16 13.28 -0.46 16.70
CA MET A 16 13.53 -1.03 15.38
C MET A 16 12.86 -2.40 15.29
N ALA A 17 11.64 -2.44 14.74
CA ALA A 17 11.06 -3.68 14.25
C ALA A 17 11.58 -3.88 12.83
N PHE A 18 12.38 -4.93 12.67
CA PHE A 18 13.02 -5.43 11.45
C PHE A 18 12.21 -5.17 10.16
N GLY A 19 12.85 -4.46 9.23
CA GLY A 19 12.38 -4.34 7.85
C GLY A 19 12.60 -5.65 7.12
N GLN A 20 11.60 -6.52 7.15
CA GLN A 20 11.33 -7.38 6.01
C GLN A 20 10.30 -6.63 5.16
N ALA A 21 10.36 -6.80 3.84
CA ALA A 21 9.15 -6.79 3.04
C ALA A 21 8.24 -7.91 3.59
N LYS A 22 7.60 -7.64 4.74
CA LYS A 22 6.48 -8.44 5.18
C LYS A 22 5.46 -8.24 4.08
N GLU A 23 5.23 -9.31 3.31
CA GLU A 23 3.92 -9.53 2.67
C GLU A 23 2.89 -8.92 3.61
N ASP A 24 2.14 -7.92 3.14
CA ASP A 24 1.19 -7.16 3.96
C ASP A 24 0.50 -8.13 4.90
N ALA A 25 0.81 -8.04 6.20
CA ALA A 25 0.53 -9.10 7.17
C ALA A 25 -0.96 -9.24 7.51
N GLY A 26 -1.85 -8.72 6.64
CA GLY A 26 -3.30 -8.79 6.70
C GLY A 26 -3.93 -9.05 5.32
N ASP A 27 -3.17 -9.61 4.39
CA ASP A 27 -3.64 -10.09 3.10
C ASP A 27 -3.69 -11.62 3.17
N GLY A 28 -4.87 -12.20 3.39
CA GLY A 28 -5.03 -13.65 3.61
C GLY A 28 -4.30 -14.51 2.57
N LYS A 29 -3.81 -15.68 3.01
CA LYS A 29 -2.82 -16.48 2.29
C LYS A 29 -3.44 -17.75 1.71
N LYS A 30 -2.81 -18.32 0.67
CA LYS A 30 -3.13 -19.70 0.26
C LYS A 30 -2.81 -20.64 1.42
N LEU A 31 -3.75 -21.50 1.78
CA LEU A 31 -3.54 -22.52 2.80
C LEU A 31 -3.17 -23.84 2.13
N ASP A 32 -2.07 -24.44 2.57
CA ASP A 32 -1.59 -25.76 2.10
C ASP A 32 -2.35 -26.91 2.79
N LYS A 33 -3.69 -26.88 2.73
CA LYS A 33 -4.55 -27.90 3.33
C LYS A 33 -5.76 -28.18 2.43
N GLN A 34 -6.22 -29.44 2.42
CA GLN A 34 -7.42 -29.84 1.68
C GLN A 34 -8.71 -29.47 2.44
N THR A 35 -8.68 -29.49 3.78
CA THR A 35 -9.82 -29.17 4.65
C THR A 35 -9.40 -28.17 5.71
N MET A 36 -10.24 -27.15 5.91
CA MET A 36 -10.04 -26.11 6.93
C MET A 36 -10.46 -26.63 8.30
N GLU A 37 -9.66 -26.33 9.33
CA GLU A 37 -10.09 -26.47 10.72
C GLU A 37 -10.78 -25.19 11.21
N PHE A 38 -11.51 -25.25 12.32
CA PHE A 38 -12.18 -24.07 12.90
C PHE A 38 -11.24 -22.87 13.10
N LYS A 39 -9.99 -23.13 13.47
CA LYS A 39 -8.96 -22.10 13.63
C LYS A 39 -8.57 -21.42 12.31
N ASP A 40 -8.61 -22.15 11.19
CA ASP A 40 -8.24 -21.63 9.87
C ASP A 40 -9.31 -20.66 9.32
N TYR A 41 -10.53 -20.68 9.88
CA TYR A 41 -11.58 -19.70 9.60
C TYR A 41 -11.53 -18.46 10.51
N LEU A 42 -10.71 -18.46 11.56
CA LEU A 42 -10.68 -17.33 12.48
C LEU A 42 -10.13 -16.10 11.76
N PRO A 43 -10.85 -14.97 11.78
CA PRO A 43 -10.37 -13.75 11.17
C PRO A 43 -9.16 -13.21 11.93
N GLU A 44 -8.18 -12.70 11.17
CA GLU A 44 -7.14 -11.84 11.69
C GLU A 44 -7.65 -10.40 11.74
N ILE A 45 -7.51 -9.78 12.91
CA ILE A 45 -7.91 -8.39 13.15
C ILE A 45 -6.65 -7.58 13.36
N HIS A 46 -6.49 -6.53 12.55
CA HIS A 46 -5.37 -5.60 12.67
C HIS A 46 -5.90 -4.18 12.87
N GLY A 47 -5.12 -3.37 13.58
CA GLY A 47 -5.45 -1.99 13.86
C GLY A 47 -4.21 -1.11 13.89
N THR A 48 -4.35 0.16 13.52
CA THR A 48 -3.27 1.14 13.62
C THR A 48 -3.85 2.50 13.98
N ILE A 49 -3.41 3.07 15.10
CA ILE A 49 -3.77 4.42 15.53
C ILE A 49 -2.51 5.30 15.50
N ARG A 50 -2.59 6.44 14.82
CA ARG A 50 -1.52 7.44 14.76
C ARG A 50 -2.06 8.80 15.14
N GLY A 51 -1.59 9.33 16.27
CA GLY A 51 -1.73 10.74 16.62
C GLY A 51 -0.58 11.55 16.04
N LYS A 52 -0.82 12.83 15.76
CA LYS A 52 0.20 13.73 15.23
C LYS A 52 0.02 15.13 15.79
N TYR A 53 1.14 15.76 16.08
CA TYR A 53 1.25 17.18 16.41
C TYR A 53 2.14 17.85 15.38
N GLU A 54 1.70 18.97 14.84
CA GLU A 54 2.49 19.80 13.94
C GLU A 54 2.55 21.22 14.46
N TYR A 55 3.74 21.82 14.35
CA TYR A 55 3.98 23.23 14.62
C TYR A 55 4.54 23.88 13.36
N GLN A 56 3.86 24.90 12.86
CA GLN A 56 4.30 25.66 11.69
C GLN A 56 4.98 26.95 12.16
N THR A 57 6.30 27.01 12.00
CA THR A 57 7.12 28.13 12.51
C THR A 57 6.83 29.45 11.81
N GLU A 58 6.42 29.43 10.53
CA GLU A 58 6.14 30.64 9.76
C GLU A 58 4.87 31.36 10.24
N THR A 59 3.82 30.61 10.59
CA THR A 59 2.55 31.16 11.09
C THR A 59 2.43 31.13 12.61
N SER A 60 3.39 30.50 13.32
CA SER A 60 3.35 30.26 14.76
C SER A 60 2.11 29.47 15.22
N GLU A 61 1.54 28.67 14.33
CA GLU A 61 0.33 27.87 14.59
C GLU A 61 0.69 26.43 14.89
N SER A 62 -0.21 25.75 15.61
CA SER A 62 -0.07 24.34 15.91
C SER A 62 -1.38 23.60 15.77
N ARG A 63 -1.30 22.29 15.49
CA ARG A 63 -2.48 21.44 15.42
C ARG A 63 -2.20 20.05 15.98
N PHE A 64 -3.21 19.47 16.58
CA PHE A 64 -3.31 18.04 16.88
C PHE A 64 -4.26 17.41 15.87
N GLU A 65 -3.86 16.27 15.31
CA GLU A 65 -4.71 15.51 14.41
C GLU A 65 -4.58 14.01 14.69
N VAL A 66 -5.68 13.28 14.49
CA VAL A 66 -5.61 11.83 14.32
C VAL A 66 -5.25 11.59 12.87
N ARG A 67 -4.00 11.20 12.64
CA ARG A 67 -3.48 11.02 11.29
C ARG A 67 -4.08 9.79 10.62
N ASN A 68 -4.20 8.69 11.35
CA ASN A 68 -4.85 7.46 10.90
C ASN A 68 -5.50 6.73 12.09
N ALA A 69 -6.70 6.19 11.90
CA ALA A 69 -7.33 5.26 12.82
C ALA A 69 -7.86 4.07 12.01
N ARG A 70 -6.95 3.18 11.60
CA ARG A 70 -7.27 2.07 10.71
C ARG A 70 -7.66 0.82 11.45
N PHE A 71 -8.62 0.13 10.85
CA PHE A 71 -9.10 -1.16 11.26
C PHE A 71 -9.21 -2.05 10.02
N SER A 72 -8.68 -3.27 10.10
CA SER A 72 -8.82 -4.26 9.04
C SER A 72 -9.13 -5.64 9.59
N VAL A 73 -9.94 -6.37 8.84
CA VAL A 73 -10.25 -7.77 9.07
C VAL A 73 -9.87 -8.54 7.81
N SER A 74 -9.15 -9.64 8.01
CA SER A 74 -8.76 -10.53 6.92
C SER A 74 -8.90 -11.99 7.35
N GLY A 75 -8.98 -12.90 6.39
CA GLY A 75 -9.06 -14.32 6.69
C GLY A 75 -9.31 -15.16 5.47
N ASN A 76 -9.55 -16.45 5.71
CA ASN A 76 -9.81 -17.44 4.69
C ASN A 76 -11.22 -18.02 4.84
N VAL A 77 -11.96 -18.09 3.73
CA VAL A 77 -13.26 -18.79 3.68
C VAL A 77 -13.13 -20.16 3.01
N HIS A 78 -12.04 -20.37 2.28
CA HIS A 78 -11.66 -21.63 1.65
C HIS A 78 -10.12 -21.67 1.56
N PRO A 79 -9.46 -22.84 1.48
CA PRO A 79 -8.00 -22.91 1.34
C PRO A 79 -7.42 -22.09 0.18
N LEU A 80 -8.24 -21.90 -0.86
CA LEU A 80 -7.90 -21.13 -2.07
C LEU A 80 -8.56 -19.75 -2.13
N VAL A 81 -9.37 -19.35 -1.13
CA VAL A 81 -10.10 -18.07 -1.15
C VAL A 81 -9.90 -17.32 0.16
N ALA A 82 -9.28 -16.15 0.04
CA ALA A 82 -9.07 -15.19 1.12
C ALA A 82 -9.93 -13.94 0.92
N TYR A 83 -10.16 -13.19 2.00
CA TYR A 83 -10.85 -11.91 1.96
C TYR A 83 -10.11 -10.88 2.80
N LYS A 84 -10.35 -9.60 2.49
CA LYS A 84 -9.90 -8.46 3.29
C LYS A 84 -10.95 -7.35 3.24
N ALA A 85 -11.20 -6.76 4.40
CA ALA A 85 -11.93 -5.51 4.54
C ALA A 85 -11.11 -4.55 5.43
N GLU A 86 -10.83 -3.35 4.95
CA GLU A 86 -10.06 -2.33 5.66
C GLU A 86 -10.74 -0.97 5.54
N ILE A 87 -10.86 -0.28 6.69
CA ILE A 87 -11.43 1.07 6.81
C ILE A 87 -10.48 1.95 7.62
N ASP A 88 -10.30 3.20 7.17
CA ASP A 88 -9.72 4.26 8.00
C ASP A 88 -10.87 5.03 8.65
N LEU A 89 -11.04 4.85 9.96
CA LEU A 89 -12.07 5.55 10.75
C LEU A 89 -11.71 7.02 10.97
N SER A 90 -10.45 7.42 10.76
CA SER A 90 -10.02 8.82 10.81
C SER A 90 -8.70 9.02 10.05
N ASP A 91 -8.82 9.39 8.78
CA ASP A 91 -7.71 9.91 7.97
C ASP A 91 -7.79 11.44 7.97
N GLU A 92 -7.09 12.09 8.90
CA GLU A 92 -7.15 13.55 9.12
C GLU A 92 -8.60 14.02 9.38
N GLY A 93 -9.37 13.23 10.13
CA GLY A 93 -10.78 13.51 10.48
C GLY A 93 -11.82 13.00 9.49
N SER A 94 -11.42 12.39 8.38
CA SER A 94 -12.35 11.82 7.39
C SER A 94 -12.39 10.30 7.45
N ILE A 95 -13.58 9.71 7.41
CA ILE A 95 -13.77 8.26 7.28
C ILE A 95 -13.54 7.86 5.81
N LYS A 96 -12.72 6.84 5.57
CA LYS A 96 -12.42 6.36 4.22
C LYS A 96 -12.43 4.84 4.16
N MET A 97 -13.20 4.28 3.24
CA MET A 97 -13.10 2.85 2.91
C MET A 97 -11.81 2.61 2.13
N LEU A 98 -10.95 1.69 2.59
CA LEU A 98 -9.67 1.42 1.94
C LEU A 98 -9.80 0.22 1.01
N ASP A 99 -9.90 -0.97 1.57
CA ASP A 99 -9.86 -2.22 0.81
C ASP A 99 -11.10 -3.06 1.12
N ALA A 100 -11.70 -3.66 0.09
CA ALA A 100 -12.79 -4.63 0.18
C ALA A 100 -12.72 -5.56 -1.01
N TYR A 101 -12.10 -6.72 -0.83
CA TYR A 101 -11.90 -7.66 -1.93
C TYR A 101 -11.87 -9.12 -1.46
N ALA A 102 -12.09 -9.99 -2.43
CA ALA A 102 -11.78 -11.42 -2.34
C ALA A 102 -10.57 -11.74 -3.22
N ARG A 103 -9.72 -12.66 -2.74
CA ARG A 103 -8.54 -13.14 -3.45
C ARG A 103 -8.62 -14.65 -3.61
N VAL A 104 -8.36 -15.13 -4.82
CA VAL A 104 -8.38 -16.56 -5.17
C VAL A 104 -6.98 -17.01 -5.60
N PHE A 105 -6.59 -18.20 -5.18
CA PHE A 105 -5.28 -18.80 -5.44
C PHE A 105 -5.43 -20.08 -6.29
N PRO A 106 -5.60 -19.99 -7.61
CA PRO A 106 -5.84 -21.17 -8.45
C PRO A 106 -4.66 -22.13 -8.49
N VAL A 107 -3.42 -21.60 -8.50
CA VAL A 107 -2.19 -22.40 -8.46
C VAL A 107 -1.21 -21.81 -7.44
N LYS A 108 -0.10 -22.50 -7.20
CA LYS A 108 0.97 -21.94 -6.37
C LYS A 108 1.48 -20.65 -7.03
N ASP A 109 1.77 -19.64 -6.22
CA ASP A 109 2.39 -18.38 -6.65
C ASP A 109 1.57 -17.46 -7.58
N LEU A 110 0.40 -17.89 -8.05
CA LEU A 110 -0.55 -17.08 -8.81
C LEU A 110 -1.78 -16.75 -7.96
N ASN A 111 -2.15 -15.47 -7.93
CA ASN A 111 -3.37 -15.01 -7.29
C ASN A 111 -4.18 -14.10 -8.20
N PHE A 112 -5.50 -14.11 -7.99
CA PHE A 112 -6.43 -13.18 -8.62
C PHE A 112 -7.21 -12.46 -7.53
N THR A 113 -7.30 -11.15 -7.59
CA THR A 113 -8.05 -10.34 -6.62
C THR A 113 -9.16 -9.58 -7.33
N ILE A 114 -10.35 -9.57 -6.74
CA ILE A 114 -11.50 -8.81 -7.26
C ILE A 114 -12.15 -8.00 -6.15
N GLY A 115 -12.42 -6.73 -6.43
CA GLY A 115 -13.06 -5.81 -5.50
C GLY A 115 -12.37 -4.46 -5.46
N GLN A 116 -12.52 -3.76 -4.36
CA GLN A 116 -11.90 -2.47 -4.09
C GLN A 116 -10.53 -2.66 -3.47
N MET A 117 -9.47 -2.13 -4.07
CA MET A 117 -8.11 -2.27 -3.56
C MET A 117 -7.20 -1.10 -4.00
N ARG A 118 -5.99 -1.04 -3.43
CA ARG A 118 -4.94 -0.17 -3.95
C ARG A 118 -4.51 -0.61 -5.34
N VAL A 119 -4.36 0.34 -6.25
CA VAL A 119 -3.86 0.10 -7.60
C VAL A 119 -2.34 -0.13 -7.54
N PRO A 120 -1.80 -1.23 -8.10
CA PRO A 120 -0.37 -1.55 -8.02
C PRO A 120 0.45 -0.61 -8.90
N PHE A 121 1.18 0.31 -8.29
CA PHE A 121 1.96 1.35 -8.97
C PHE A 121 3.25 1.65 -8.19
N THR A 122 3.28 2.66 -7.32
CA THR A 122 4.49 3.11 -6.59
C THR A 122 4.97 2.14 -5.49
N ILE A 123 6.19 2.29 -5.01
CA ILE A 123 6.73 1.62 -3.80
C ILE A 123 6.12 2.23 -2.54
N ASP A 124 6.28 3.55 -2.34
CA ASP A 124 6.01 4.19 -1.05
C ASP A 124 4.52 4.17 -0.67
N ALA A 125 3.62 4.35 -1.65
CA ALA A 125 2.20 4.35 -1.37
C ALA A 125 1.70 3.02 -0.80
N HIS A 126 2.34 1.89 -1.15
CA HIS A 126 1.90 0.55 -0.74
C HIS A 126 2.13 0.27 0.74
N ARG A 127 3.02 1.00 1.41
CA ARG A 127 3.29 0.81 2.84
C ARG A 127 2.07 1.14 3.72
N SER A 128 1.84 0.25 4.68
CA SER A 128 0.93 0.51 5.78
C SER A 128 1.44 1.66 6.66
N PRO A 129 0.59 2.42 7.36
CA PRO A 129 1.02 3.61 8.11
C PRO A 129 2.08 3.33 9.17
N HIS A 130 2.05 2.13 9.77
CA HIS A 130 3.03 1.70 10.77
C HIS A 130 4.37 1.24 10.17
N GLN A 131 4.45 1.08 8.85
CA GLN A 131 5.68 0.70 8.12
C GLN A 131 6.36 1.92 7.45
N GLN A 132 5.80 3.13 7.61
CA GLN A 132 6.38 4.33 7.01
C GLN A 132 7.67 4.72 7.74
N TYR A 133 8.72 5.01 6.98
CA TYR A 133 10.00 5.48 7.52
C TYR A 133 9.93 6.92 8.05
N PHE A 134 9.06 7.73 7.46
CA PHE A 134 8.88 9.15 7.79
C PHE A 134 7.50 9.41 8.37
N ALA A 135 7.35 10.52 9.11
CA ALA A 135 6.07 10.92 9.67
C ALA A 135 5.01 11.17 8.58
N ASN A 136 5.43 11.71 7.44
CA ASN A 136 4.60 11.97 6.27
C ASN A 136 5.09 11.14 5.07
N ARG A 137 4.16 10.81 4.16
CA ARG A 137 4.47 10.14 2.89
C ARG A 137 5.30 11.04 1.96
N SER A 138 6.00 10.43 1.01
CA SER A 138 6.61 11.15 -0.10
C SER A 138 5.57 11.93 -0.90
N PHE A 139 6.02 12.97 -1.62
CA PHE A 139 5.15 13.75 -2.49
C PHE A 139 4.52 12.89 -3.59
N ILE A 140 5.30 11.97 -4.17
CA ILE A 140 4.85 11.00 -5.18
C ILE A 140 3.70 10.16 -4.63
N ALA A 141 3.88 9.53 -3.46
CA ALA A 141 2.85 8.72 -2.83
C ALA A 141 1.63 9.54 -2.37
N LYS A 142 1.81 10.80 -1.98
CA LYS A 142 0.70 11.66 -1.53
C LYS A 142 -0.17 12.15 -2.70
N GLN A 143 0.44 12.56 -3.80
CA GLN A 143 -0.25 13.27 -4.89
C GLN A 143 -0.62 12.38 -6.07
N VAL A 144 0.13 11.29 -6.32
CA VAL A 144 0.00 10.52 -7.56
C VAL A 144 -0.11 9.01 -7.32
N GLY A 145 0.67 8.47 -6.37
CA GLY A 145 0.84 7.03 -6.22
C GLY A 145 -0.21 6.29 -5.37
N ASN A 146 -1.01 7.01 -4.57
CA ASN A 146 -1.96 6.39 -3.65
C ASN A 146 -3.39 6.34 -4.22
N VAL A 147 -3.56 5.64 -5.34
CA VAL A 147 -4.87 5.43 -5.96
C VAL A 147 -5.50 4.14 -5.46
N ARG A 148 -6.81 4.20 -5.16
CA ARG A 148 -7.66 3.04 -4.90
C ARG A 148 -8.82 3.04 -5.85
N ASP A 149 -9.18 1.85 -6.29
CA ASP A 149 -10.24 1.67 -7.27
C ASP A 149 -10.84 0.27 -7.17
N VAL A 150 -11.97 0.09 -7.84
CA VAL A 150 -12.62 -1.21 -8.00
C VAL A 150 -12.17 -1.84 -9.29
N GLY A 151 -11.75 -3.10 -9.21
CA GLY A 151 -11.22 -3.80 -10.37
C GLY A 151 -10.86 -5.25 -10.11
N LEU A 152 -10.10 -5.78 -11.06
CA LEU A 152 -9.52 -7.11 -11.02
C LEU A 152 -8.01 -6.99 -11.14
N THR A 153 -7.28 -7.72 -10.31
CA THR A 153 -5.82 -7.85 -10.40
C THR A 153 -5.41 -9.31 -10.47
N ALA A 154 -4.25 -9.54 -11.09
CA ALA A 154 -3.55 -10.80 -11.09
C ALA A 154 -2.13 -10.56 -10.59
N GLY A 155 -1.67 -11.37 -9.64
CA GLY A 155 -0.32 -11.32 -9.08
C GLY A 155 0.39 -12.65 -9.27
N TYR A 156 1.63 -12.63 -9.75
CA TYR A 156 2.50 -13.79 -9.89
C TYR A 156 3.84 -13.57 -9.21
N THR A 157 4.23 -14.48 -8.33
CA THR A 157 5.46 -14.37 -7.54
C THR A 157 6.40 -15.53 -7.82
N ASN A 158 7.48 -15.30 -8.56
CA ASN A 158 8.53 -16.31 -8.70
C ASN A 158 9.54 -16.17 -7.55
N LYS A 159 9.74 -17.25 -6.80
CA LYS A 159 10.77 -17.34 -5.73
C LYS A 159 11.97 -18.20 -6.14
N ASP A 160 11.87 -18.95 -7.23
CA ASP A 160 12.88 -19.90 -7.68
C ASP A 160 13.84 -19.24 -8.68
N GLY A 161 15.15 -19.39 -8.45
CA GLY A 161 16.18 -18.79 -9.29
C GLY A 161 16.30 -17.28 -9.08
N PHE A 162 15.79 -16.48 -10.01
CA PHE A 162 15.78 -15.01 -9.92
C PHE A 162 14.41 -14.54 -9.38
N PRO A 163 14.33 -14.06 -8.13
CA PRO A 163 13.05 -13.72 -7.53
C PRO A 163 12.44 -12.46 -8.14
N PHE A 164 11.16 -12.55 -8.52
CA PHE A 164 10.40 -11.41 -9.02
C PHE A 164 8.91 -11.51 -8.70
N ILE A 165 8.25 -10.36 -8.65
CA ILE A 165 6.80 -10.24 -8.46
C ILE A 165 6.24 -9.42 -9.62
N LEU A 166 5.24 -9.96 -10.30
CA LEU A 166 4.48 -9.26 -11.33
C LEU A 166 3.05 -9.09 -10.85
N GLU A 167 2.54 -7.88 -10.92
CA GLU A 167 1.16 -7.55 -10.61
C GLU A 167 0.58 -6.75 -11.77
N GLY A 168 -0.61 -7.13 -12.24
CA GLY A 168 -1.32 -6.43 -13.30
C GLY A 168 -2.79 -6.32 -12.95
N GLY A 169 -3.44 -5.21 -13.30
CA GLY A 169 -4.84 -5.02 -12.99
C GLY A 169 -5.57 -4.11 -13.96
N LEU A 170 -6.88 -4.32 -14.02
CA LEU A 170 -7.85 -3.50 -14.73
C LEU A 170 -8.83 -2.90 -13.72
N PHE A 171 -9.13 -1.61 -13.86
CA PHE A 171 -9.90 -0.84 -12.90
C PHE A 171 -10.91 0.08 -13.60
N ASN A 172 -11.98 0.44 -12.89
CA ASN A 172 -13.06 1.28 -13.43
C ASN A 172 -12.61 2.71 -13.74
N GLY A 173 -11.67 3.25 -12.96
CA GLY A 173 -11.11 4.58 -13.11
C GLY A 173 -11.89 5.69 -12.43
N SER A 174 -13.03 5.38 -11.81
CA SER A 174 -13.89 6.31 -11.10
C SER A 174 -13.58 6.43 -9.61
N GLY A 175 -12.59 5.67 -9.12
CA GLY A 175 -12.15 5.69 -7.73
C GLY A 175 -13.15 5.01 -6.78
N LEU A 176 -13.10 5.42 -5.52
CA LEU A 176 -13.77 4.69 -4.44
C LEU A 176 -15.30 4.85 -4.39
N THR A 177 -15.84 5.97 -4.88
CA THR A 177 -17.25 6.35 -4.62
C THR A 177 -18.18 6.13 -5.80
N ASN A 178 -17.70 6.24 -7.04
CA ASN A 178 -18.52 6.23 -8.24
C ASN A 178 -18.50 4.87 -8.95
N GLN A 179 -18.86 3.81 -8.22
CA GLN A 179 -18.70 2.43 -8.69
C GLN A 179 -19.83 1.93 -9.62
N LYS A 180 -20.95 2.64 -9.72
CA LYS A 180 -22.13 2.20 -10.50
C LYS A 180 -22.16 2.71 -11.95
N GLU A 181 -21.20 3.55 -12.33
CA GLU A 181 -21.18 4.14 -13.67
C GLU A 181 -20.73 3.13 -14.74
N TRP A 182 -21.24 3.29 -15.95
CA TRP A 182 -20.86 2.48 -17.09
C TRP A 182 -19.62 3.07 -17.76
N HIS A 183 -18.53 2.31 -17.80
CA HIS A 183 -17.25 2.77 -18.37
C HIS A 183 -17.02 2.21 -19.78
N LYS A 184 -16.68 3.09 -20.74
CA LYS A 184 -16.28 2.70 -22.11
C LYS A 184 -14.80 2.33 -22.22
N THR A 185 -13.99 2.69 -21.23
CA THR A 185 -12.54 2.45 -21.20
C THR A 185 -12.17 2.11 -19.76
N LEU A 186 -11.42 1.03 -19.56
CA LEU A 186 -10.87 0.66 -18.27
C LEU A 186 -9.50 1.29 -18.09
N ASN A 187 -9.17 1.63 -16.86
CA ASN A 187 -7.81 1.95 -16.45
C ASN A 187 -7.03 0.66 -16.26
N TYR A 188 -5.72 0.71 -16.45
CA TYR A 188 -4.85 -0.42 -16.16
C TYR A 188 -3.65 0.01 -15.33
N SER A 189 -3.08 -0.96 -14.60
CA SER A 189 -1.82 -0.78 -13.90
C SER A 189 -1.01 -2.07 -13.95
N ILE A 190 0.28 -1.95 -14.18
CA ILE A 190 1.23 -3.06 -14.20
C ILE A 190 2.40 -2.67 -13.31
N LYS A 191 2.83 -3.58 -12.44
CA LYS A 191 3.95 -3.42 -11.54
C LYS A 191 4.82 -4.66 -11.59
N ALA A 192 6.12 -4.46 -11.78
CA ALA A 192 7.12 -5.50 -11.74
C ALA A 192 8.13 -5.16 -10.65
N GLN A 193 8.38 -6.10 -9.74
CA GLN A 193 9.40 -5.98 -8.70
C GLN A 193 10.44 -7.07 -8.94
N LEU A 194 11.68 -6.68 -9.15
CA LEU A 194 12.82 -7.57 -9.29
C LEU A 194 13.58 -7.56 -7.97
N LEU A 195 13.89 -8.74 -7.45
CA LEU A 195 14.52 -8.94 -6.14
C LEU A 195 15.80 -9.78 -6.32
N PRO A 196 16.89 -9.21 -6.88
CA PRO A 196 18.10 -9.98 -7.22
C PRO A 196 18.73 -10.67 -6.01
N ASN A 197 18.56 -10.09 -4.82
CA ASN A 197 18.96 -10.67 -3.55
C ASN A 197 18.08 -10.08 -2.43
N LYS A 198 18.39 -10.44 -1.18
CA LYS A 198 17.62 -10.01 0.00
C LYS A 198 17.71 -8.52 0.31
N ASN A 199 18.65 -7.81 -0.29
CA ASN A 199 18.99 -6.43 0.06
C ASN A 199 18.52 -5.43 -1.00
N TRP A 200 18.30 -5.87 -2.24
CA TRP A 200 17.96 -5.01 -3.36
C TRP A 200 16.55 -5.27 -3.86
N ASN A 201 15.85 -4.19 -4.19
CA ASN A 201 14.59 -4.22 -4.91
C ASN A 201 14.63 -3.17 -6.01
N LEU A 202 14.26 -3.58 -7.21
CA LEU A 202 13.99 -2.69 -8.32
C LEU A 202 12.51 -2.85 -8.69
N THR A 203 11.74 -1.78 -8.57
CA THR A 203 10.33 -1.72 -8.94
C THR A 203 10.18 -0.87 -10.19
N LEU A 204 9.47 -1.40 -11.17
CA LEU A 204 9.04 -0.67 -12.36
C LEU A 204 7.52 -0.78 -12.45
N SER A 205 6.84 0.32 -12.69
CA SER A 205 5.39 0.29 -12.85
C SER A 205 4.91 1.27 -13.90
N THR A 206 3.76 0.95 -14.49
CA THR A 206 3.06 1.82 -15.43
C THR A 206 1.58 1.78 -15.14
N GLN A 207 0.95 2.94 -15.25
CA GLN A 207 -0.48 3.10 -15.03
C GLN A 207 -1.06 4.00 -16.12
N MET A 208 -2.21 3.60 -16.65
CA MET A 208 -3.01 4.45 -17.53
C MET A 208 -4.30 4.83 -16.81
N ILE A 209 -4.57 6.13 -16.74
CA ILE A 209 -5.83 6.67 -16.27
C ILE A 209 -6.46 7.52 -17.37
N LYS A 210 -7.78 7.42 -17.55
CA LYS A 210 -8.51 8.29 -18.48
C LYS A 210 -9.57 9.10 -17.74
N PRO A 211 -9.20 10.22 -17.10
CA PRO A 211 -10.18 11.19 -16.64
C PRO A 211 -10.84 11.86 -17.85
N GLU A 212 -12.16 11.71 -17.98
CA GLU A 212 -12.96 12.32 -19.05
C GLU A 212 -12.43 12.00 -20.46
N ASN A 213 -11.84 13.00 -21.14
CA ASN A 213 -11.34 12.89 -22.52
C ASN A 213 -9.82 12.83 -22.63
N VAL A 214 -9.07 13.00 -21.55
CA VAL A 214 -7.59 13.02 -21.58
C VAL A 214 -7.05 11.68 -21.08
N ARG A 215 -6.17 11.06 -21.86
CA ARG A 215 -5.48 9.82 -21.44
C ARG A 215 -4.16 10.21 -20.81
N ILE A 216 -3.98 9.84 -19.55
CA ILE A 216 -2.75 10.07 -18.83
C ILE A 216 -2.04 8.74 -18.65
N ASN A 217 -0.80 8.67 -19.14
CA ASN A 217 0.09 7.53 -18.90
C ASN A 217 1.13 7.94 -17.86
N MET A 218 1.34 7.10 -16.87
CA MET A 218 2.30 7.30 -15.81
C MET A 218 3.27 6.14 -15.80
N TYR A 219 4.54 6.45 -15.57
CA TYR A 219 5.65 5.51 -15.49
C TYR A 219 6.39 5.80 -14.21
N ASP A 220 6.64 4.77 -13.42
CA ASP A 220 7.32 4.89 -12.14
C ASP A 220 8.45 3.86 -12.08
N ALA A 221 9.59 4.31 -11.57
CA ALA A 221 10.78 3.50 -11.39
C ALA A 221 11.36 3.81 -10.01
N GLY A 222 11.42 2.78 -9.18
CA GLY A 222 11.96 2.88 -7.83
C GLY A 222 13.00 1.81 -7.56
N ILE A 223 13.96 2.15 -6.72
CA ILE A 223 15.00 1.24 -6.27
C ILE A 223 15.24 1.46 -4.79
N TYR A 224 15.41 0.37 -4.04
CA TYR A 224 15.93 0.46 -2.69
C TYR A 224 17.04 -0.55 -2.44
N TYR A 225 17.94 -0.14 -1.54
CA TYR A 225 18.91 -1.00 -0.90
C TYR A 225 18.68 -0.98 0.60
N GLN A 226 18.57 -2.16 1.19
CA GLN A 226 18.40 -2.34 2.62
C GLN A 226 19.38 -3.37 3.16
N ASN A 227 19.99 -3.08 4.30
CA ASN A 227 20.67 -4.06 5.15
C ASN A 227 20.20 -3.90 6.60
N ASP A 228 20.83 -4.61 7.55
CA ASP A 228 20.41 -4.60 8.95
C ASP A 228 20.47 -3.23 9.64
N ARG A 229 21.17 -2.25 9.06
CA ARG A 229 21.44 -0.94 9.69
C ARG A 229 21.04 0.26 8.84
N PHE A 230 20.93 0.09 7.52
CA PHE A 230 20.73 1.16 6.56
C PHE A 230 19.63 0.79 5.57
N HIS A 231 18.79 1.78 5.28
CA HIS A 231 17.80 1.74 4.20
C HIS A 231 17.98 2.99 3.34
N ILE A 232 18.15 2.81 2.04
CA ILE A 232 18.21 3.89 1.06
C ILE A 232 17.22 3.56 -0.04
N GLU A 233 16.39 4.53 -0.38
CA GLU A 233 15.34 4.38 -1.38
C GLU A 233 15.24 5.61 -2.25
N ALA A 234 15.05 5.39 -3.54
CA ALA A 234 14.79 6.41 -4.53
C ALA A 234 13.62 5.98 -5.42
N GLU A 235 12.76 6.92 -5.77
CA GLU A 235 11.60 6.70 -6.63
C GLU A 235 11.47 7.88 -7.59
N TYR A 236 11.23 7.59 -8.86
CA TYR A 236 11.06 8.57 -9.93
C TYR A 236 9.78 8.27 -10.70
N LEU A 237 8.93 9.29 -10.85
CA LEU A 237 7.68 9.21 -11.59
C LEU A 237 7.68 10.19 -12.76
N TYR A 238 7.31 9.68 -13.94
CA TYR A 238 7.09 10.45 -15.15
C TYR A 238 5.63 10.34 -15.61
N LYS A 239 5.03 11.47 -15.98
CA LYS A 239 3.62 11.58 -16.38
C LYS A 239 3.52 12.19 -17.79
N MET A 240 2.75 11.53 -18.65
CA MET A 240 2.49 11.92 -20.03
C MET A 240 0.99 12.07 -20.25
N TYR A 241 0.57 13.10 -20.98
CA TYR A 241 -0.84 13.46 -21.25
C TYR A 241 -1.19 13.26 -22.73
#